data_AF-A0A7W8DYN2-F1
#
_entry.id   AF-A0A7W8DYN2-F1
#
_cell.length_a   1.000
_cell.length_b   1.000
_cell.length_c   1.000
_cell.angle_alpha   90.00
_cell.angle_beta   90.00
_cell.angle_gamma   90.00
#
_symmetry.space_group_name_H-M   'P 1'
#
loop_
_entity.id
_entity.type
_entity.pdbx_description
1 polymer ?
#
loop_
_entity_poly.entity_id
_entity_poly.type
_entity_poly.pdbx_seq_one_letter_code
_entity_poly.pdbx_strand_id
1 'polypeptide(L)'
;MPKSAYAGCAAAIANVRVPIWIAAGLVGALVLFLRSPDVFINPQFWAEDGPVFWQDQAELGWRALFKPYAGYFNVAPRLVAALASWLNPAHAPRVFGLAAIALTLWSACTASTCVDDPRLGVLLAIGLLLPPIYGGEVFGNVTNTQWLMAPTLALLLASKPAPNRVAFAAIAGLSGPFSVFLLPLAAARAIARKDIVAATIGAAGLIQLAALSMAAATPLGQSEPDLAHLAGVVVFRCFVSSPVCLVLGAAVLLYALLWRGHRWLRLCGLFLAAAVALGVVLKFMHAPDVLDAEVNGARYFYIPRVALLLCAVTLLFKDFVAALLGALFVAAMLFADPTALQKPAPPDARWRDHFRAGAQLIETNPPGFAVRVPERARD
;
A
#
# COMPACT_ATOMS: atom_id res chain seq x y z
N MET A 1 21.54 -15.04 46.79
CA MET A 1 20.37 -14.70 45.94
C MET A 1 19.66 -15.99 45.55
N PRO A 2 18.35 -16.14 45.77
CA PRO A 2 17.70 -17.44 45.60
C PRO A 2 17.43 -17.73 44.12
N LYS A 3 17.93 -18.88 43.64
CA LYS A 3 17.72 -19.42 42.28
C LYS A 3 16.23 -19.58 41.90
N SER A 4 15.31 -19.59 42.87
CA SER A 4 13.87 -19.73 42.66
C SER A 4 13.20 -18.51 42.03
N ALA A 5 13.71 -17.30 42.26
CA ALA A 5 13.15 -16.08 41.69
C ALA A 5 13.42 -15.97 40.17
N TYR A 6 14.60 -16.43 39.72
CA TYR A 6 14.96 -16.45 38.29
C TYR A 6 14.17 -17.50 37.51
N ALA A 7 13.89 -18.66 38.10
CA ALA A 7 13.07 -19.71 37.49
C ALA A 7 11.61 -19.27 37.29
N GLY A 8 11.03 -18.57 38.27
CA GLY A 8 9.68 -18.00 38.17
C GLY A 8 9.56 -16.90 37.11
N CYS A 9 10.59 -16.04 37.00
CA CYS A 9 10.62 -14.98 35.99
C CYS A 9 10.80 -15.54 34.56
N ALA A 10 11.65 -16.55 34.38
CA ALA A 10 11.83 -17.24 33.10
C ALA A 10 10.55 -17.99 32.65
N ALA A 11 9.84 -18.64 33.58
CA ALA A 11 8.56 -19.30 33.31
C ALA A 11 7.42 -18.30 33.01
N ALA A 12 7.45 -17.12 33.63
CA ALA A 12 6.50 -16.05 33.35
C ALA A 12 6.71 -15.44 31.95
N ILE A 13 7.97 -15.26 31.53
CA ILE A 13 8.33 -14.80 30.17
C ILE A 13 7.96 -15.87 29.12
N ALA A 14 8.16 -17.15 29.43
CA ALA A 14 7.81 -18.26 28.52
C ALA A 14 6.29 -18.37 28.23
N ASN A 15 5.45 -17.81 29.10
CA ASN A 15 3.98 -17.83 28.95
C ASN A 15 3.40 -16.54 28.34
N VAL A 16 4.24 -15.57 27.95
CA VAL A 16 3.76 -14.35 27.26
C VAL A 16 3.33 -14.73 25.84
N ARG A 17 2.03 -14.91 25.64
CA ARG A 17 1.43 -15.05 24.31
C ARG A 17 1.37 -13.67 23.66
N VAL A 18 2.38 -13.33 22.86
CA VAL A 18 2.36 -12.10 22.05
C VAL A 18 1.23 -12.23 21.02
N PRO A 19 0.24 -11.32 21.02
CA PRO A 19 -0.79 -11.30 19.98
C PRO A 19 -0.16 -11.21 18.59
N ILE A 20 -0.68 -11.99 17.63
CA ILE A 20 -0.05 -12.11 16.31
C ILE A 20 0.11 -10.79 15.57
N TRP A 21 -0.84 -9.87 15.76
CA TRP A 21 -0.79 -8.54 15.17
C TRP A 21 0.35 -7.69 15.73
N ILE A 22 0.78 -7.90 16.98
CA ILE A 22 1.98 -7.26 17.55
C ILE A 22 3.23 -7.80 16.87
N ALA A 23 3.33 -9.13 16.75
CA ALA A 23 4.46 -9.75 16.05
C ALA A 23 4.55 -9.29 14.58
N ALA A 24 3.41 -9.25 13.88
CA ALA A 24 3.32 -8.72 12.53
C ALA A 24 3.70 -7.25 12.44
N GLY A 25 3.29 -6.43 13.41
CA GLY A 25 3.68 -5.01 13.49
C GLY A 25 5.17 -4.82 13.71
N LEU A 26 5.78 -5.59 14.63
CA LEU A 26 7.23 -5.51 14.92
C LEU A 26 8.07 -5.97 13.72
N VAL A 27 7.71 -7.11 13.12
CA VAL A 27 8.42 -7.60 11.93
C VAL A 27 8.18 -6.66 10.75
N GLY A 28 6.96 -6.14 10.59
CA GLY A 28 6.63 -5.15 9.58
C GLY A 28 7.45 -3.86 9.74
N ALA A 29 7.64 -3.38 10.97
CA ALA A 29 8.47 -2.21 11.25
C ALA A 29 9.95 -2.47 10.90
N LEU A 30 10.46 -3.65 11.23
CA LEU A 30 11.82 -4.05 10.86
C LEU A 30 11.98 -4.12 9.34
N VAL A 31 11.06 -4.77 8.63
CA VAL A 31 11.11 -4.85 7.16
C VAL A 31 11.00 -3.44 6.56
N LEU A 32 10.08 -2.60 7.04
CA LEU A 32 9.96 -1.23 6.54
C LEU A 32 11.24 -0.41 6.80
N PHE A 33 11.89 -0.57 7.95
CA PHE A 33 13.17 0.08 8.24
C PHE A 33 14.28 -0.39 7.29
N LEU A 34 14.36 -1.68 6.99
CA LEU A 34 15.31 -2.22 6.02
C LEU A 34 15.05 -1.70 4.59
N ARG A 35 13.77 -1.47 4.27
CA ARG A 35 13.35 -0.99 2.95
C ARG A 35 13.48 0.52 2.76
N SER A 36 13.16 1.30 3.78
CA SER A 36 13.09 2.76 3.72
C SER A 36 13.59 3.33 5.04
N PRO A 37 14.90 3.20 5.35
CA PRO A 37 15.44 3.73 6.60
C PRO A 37 15.30 5.25 6.70
N ASP A 38 15.24 5.94 5.56
CA ASP A 38 15.05 7.39 5.44
C ASP A 38 13.81 7.89 6.18
N VAL A 39 12.67 7.17 6.11
CA VAL A 39 11.43 7.62 6.76
C VAL A 39 11.54 7.63 8.30
N PHE A 40 12.46 6.84 8.87
CA PHE A 40 12.72 6.80 10.31
C PHE A 40 13.76 7.83 10.74
N ILE A 41 14.79 8.04 9.91
CA ILE A 41 15.98 8.82 10.28
C ILE A 41 15.84 10.28 9.86
N ASN A 42 15.40 10.53 8.63
CA ASN A 42 15.26 11.86 8.05
C ASN A 42 14.03 11.95 7.13
N PRO A 43 12.81 11.92 7.69
CA PRO A 43 11.58 11.94 6.90
C PRO A 43 11.43 13.27 6.14
N GLN A 44 11.15 13.14 4.86
CA GLN A 44 10.94 14.23 3.91
C GLN A 44 9.51 14.19 3.37
N PHE A 45 9.00 15.32 2.88
CA PHE A 45 7.80 15.28 2.05
C PHE A 45 8.07 14.53 0.75
N TRP A 46 7.08 13.78 0.28
CA TRP A 46 7.12 13.08 -0.98
C TRP A 46 5.89 13.37 -1.84
N ALA A 47 6.15 13.85 -3.05
CA ALA A 47 5.20 14.18 -4.09
C ALA A 47 4.04 15.02 -3.54
N GLU A 48 2.82 14.50 -3.51
CA GLU A 48 1.61 15.20 -3.10
C GLU A 48 1.54 15.52 -1.58
N ASP A 49 2.39 14.91 -0.75
CA ASP A 49 2.39 15.12 0.71
C ASP A 49 2.45 16.61 1.09
N GLY A 50 3.36 17.36 0.46
CA GLY A 50 3.55 18.79 0.69
C GLY A 50 2.58 19.66 -0.10
N PRO A 51 2.76 19.80 -1.42
CA PRO A 51 2.07 20.80 -2.25
C PRO A 51 0.57 20.56 -2.42
N VAL A 52 0.08 19.34 -2.16
CA VAL A 52 -1.35 19.03 -2.25
C VAL A 52 -1.92 18.89 -0.84
N PHE A 53 -1.45 17.92 -0.05
CA PHE A 53 -2.15 17.57 1.18
C PHE A 53 -1.88 18.56 2.30
N TRP A 54 -0.62 18.83 2.62
CA TRP A 54 -0.24 19.78 3.65
C TRP A 54 -0.65 21.22 3.29
N GLN A 55 -0.38 21.65 2.05
CA GLN A 55 -0.70 23.00 1.59
C GLN A 55 -2.22 23.26 1.57
N ASP A 56 -3.03 22.36 0.98
CA ASP A 56 -4.49 22.51 0.99
C ASP A 56 -5.05 22.58 2.40
N GLN A 57 -4.47 21.83 3.36
CA GLN A 57 -4.93 21.88 4.74
C GLN A 57 -4.69 23.26 5.37
N ALA A 58 -3.53 23.87 5.12
CA ALA A 58 -3.23 25.22 5.60
C ALA A 58 -4.14 26.29 4.94
N GLU A 59 -4.54 26.08 3.69
CA GLU A 59 -5.40 27.03 2.95
C GLU A 59 -6.90 26.87 3.30
N LEU A 60 -7.38 25.63 3.36
CA LEU A 60 -8.81 25.29 3.42
C LEU A 60 -9.28 24.79 4.79
N GLY A 61 -8.35 24.46 5.70
CA GLY A 61 -8.66 23.82 6.98
C GLY A 61 -9.45 22.52 6.78
N TRP A 62 -10.47 22.29 7.60
CA TRP A 62 -11.32 21.09 7.55
C TRP A 62 -11.97 20.80 6.19
N ARG A 63 -12.18 21.83 5.35
CA ARG A 63 -12.76 21.65 4.02
C ARG A 63 -11.82 20.84 3.10
N ALA A 64 -10.52 20.80 3.37
CA ALA A 64 -9.55 20.00 2.63
C ALA A 64 -9.91 18.50 2.64
N LEU A 65 -10.55 18.00 3.71
CA LEU A 65 -10.99 16.61 3.81
C LEU A 65 -11.97 16.21 2.69
N PHE A 66 -12.77 17.16 2.23
CA PHE A 66 -13.78 16.96 1.19
C PHE A 66 -13.29 17.38 -0.21
N LYS A 67 -12.02 17.79 -0.35
CA LYS A 67 -11.44 18.16 -1.64
C LYS A 67 -10.83 16.93 -2.32
N PRO A 68 -11.45 16.38 -3.38
CA PRO A 68 -10.87 15.26 -4.12
C PRO A 68 -9.56 15.66 -4.80
N TYR A 69 -8.71 14.67 -5.05
CA TYR A 69 -7.48 14.82 -5.82
C TYR A 69 -7.41 13.66 -6.83
N ALA A 70 -7.05 13.98 -8.07
CA ALA A 70 -7.09 13.04 -9.21
C ALA A 70 -8.46 12.34 -9.40
N GLY A 71 -9.56 13.02 -9.03
CA GLY A 71 -10.93 12.54 -9.21
C GLY A 71 -11.47 11.64 -8.09
N TYR A 72 -10.74 11.45 -7.00
CA TYR A 72 -11.20 10.64 -5.86
C TYR A 72 -10.81 11.25 -4.51
N PHE A 73 -11.47 10.80 -3.44
CA PHE A 73 -11.15 11.17 -2.08
C PHE A 73 -9.87 10.48 -1.60
N ASN A 74 -9.15 11.21 -0.75
CA ASN A 74 -7.82 10.87 -0.25
C ASN A 74 -7.82 10.99 1.29
N VAL A 75 -8.77 10.32 1.96
CA VAL A 75 -9.08 10.57 3.38
C VAL A 75 -7.87 10.37 4.30
N ALA A 76 -7.07 9.31 4.12
CA ALA A 76 -5.89 9.04 4.93
C ALA A 76 -4.87 10.19 4.89
N PRO A 77 -4.33 10.61 3.72
CA PRO A 77 -3.42 11.77 3.67
C PRO A 77 -4.08 13.08 4.14
N ARG A 78 -5.38 13.29 3.90
CA ARG A 78 -6.09 14.48 4.41
C ARG A 78 -6.19 14.50 5.94
N LEU A 79 -6.45 13.37 6.58
CA LEU A 79 -6.45 13.25 8.05
C LEU A 79 -5.04 13.47 8.62
N VAL A 80 -4.01 12.98 7.95
CA VAL A 80 -2.61 13.23 8.34
C VAL A 80 -2.28 14.71 8.23
N ALA A 81 -2.68 15.37 7.14
CA ALA A 81 -2.50 16.81 6.98
C ALA A 81 -3.23 17.60 8.09
N ALA A 82 -4.49 17.24 8.39
CA ALA A 82 -5.25 17.85 9.47
C ALA A 82 -4.55 17.69 10.83
N LEU A 83 -4.03 16.51 11.15
CA LEU A 83 -3.24 16.29 12.35
C LEU A 83 -1.96 17.15 12.36
N ALA A 84 -1.25 17.21 11.23
CA ALA A 84 -0.03 18.01 11.09
C ALA A 84 -0.29 19.51 11.27
N SER A 85 -1.49 20.00 10.94
CA SER A 85 -1.85 21.42 11.10
C SER A 85 -1.96 21.89 12.55
N TRP A 86 -2.05 20.96 13.51
CA TRP A 86 -2.04 21.28 14.94
C TRP A 86 -0.63 21.28 15.55
N LEU A 87 0.37 20.91 14.77
CA LEU A 87 1.75 20.77 15.21
C LEU A 87 2.61 21.84 14.53
N ASN A 88 3.84 22.03 15.02
CA ASN A 88 4.76 22.99 14.43
C ASN A 88 5.03 22.67 12.94
N PRO A 89 4.69 23.57 12.01
CA PRO A 89 4.88 23.38 10.57
C PRO A 89 6.31 23.06 10.14
N ALA A 90 7.31 23.52 10.90
CA ALA A 90 8.73 23.21 10.66
C ALA A 90 9.05 21.71 10.83
N HIS A 91 8.14 20.93 11.42
CA HIS A 91 8.25 19.48 11.59
C HIS A 91 7.22 18.70 10.75
N ALA A 92 6.48 19.34 9.86
CA ALA A 92 5.44 18.68 9.07
C ALA A 92 5.93 17.44 8.28
N PRO A 93 7.12 17.43 7.63
CA PRO A 93 7.65 16.21 7.00
C PRO A 93 7.80 15.03 7.97
N ARG A 94 8.17 15.30 9.23
CA ARG A 94 8.29 14.24 10.27
C ARG A 94 6.95 13.66 10.64
N VAL A 95 5.92 14.50 10.75
CA VAL A 95 4.55 14.06 11.04
C VAL A 95 4.04 13.15 9.92
N PHE A 96 4.26 13.54 8.66
CA PHE A 96 3.91 12.72 7.50
C PHE A 96 4.69 11.41 7.46
N GLY A 97 5.99 11.42 7.70
CA GLY A 97 6.80 10.20 7.76
C GLY A 97 6.34 9.22 8.85
N LEU A 98 6.10 9.71 10.06
CA LEU A 98 5.56 8.90 11.17
C LEU A 98 4.16 8.34 10.85
N ALA A 99 3.31 9.15 10.21
CA ALA A 99 2.00 8.70 9.77
C ALA A 99 2.09 7.63 8.66
N ALA A 100 3.03 7.77 7.71
CA ALA A 100 3.27 6.76 6.69
C ALA A 100 3.70 5.42 7.30
N ILE A 101 4.57 5.44 8.31
CA ILE A 101 4.93 4.26 9.11
C ILE A 101 3.66 3.69 9.77
N ALA A 102 2.90 4.51 10.50
CA ALA A 102 1.72 4.07 11.24
C ALA A 102 0.64 3.44 10.33
N LEU A 103 0.33 4.05 9.18
CA LEU A 103 -0.65 3.55 8.22
C LEU A 103 -0.18 2.24 7.55
N THR A 104 1.12 2.14 7.28
CA THR A 104 1.75 0.92 6.76
C THR A 104 1.64 -0.23 7.77
N LEU A 105 2.01 0.02 9.02
CA LEU A 105 1.92 -0.97 10.09
C LEU A 105 0.46 -1.32 10.41
N TRP A 106 -0.46 -0.36 10.34
CA TRP A 106 -1.89 -0.64 10.50
C TRP A 106 -2.40 -1.60 9.43
N SER A 107 -1.96 -1.43 8.18
CA SER A 107 -2.26 -2.35 7.08
C SER A 107 -1.68 -3.75 7.33
N ALA A 108 -0.40 -3.83 7.70
CA ALA A 108 0.29 -5.08 8.01
C ALA A 108 -0.36 -5.84 9.19
N CYS A 109 -0.59 -5.15 10.31
CA CYS A 109 -1.28 -5.70 11.47
C CYS A 109 -2.69 -6.19 11.11
N THR A 110 -3.45 -5.40 10.33
CA THR A 110 -4.80 -5.79 9.90
C THR A 110 -4.76 -7.04 9.02
N ALA A 111 -3.88 -7.06 8.01
CA ALA A 111 -3.67 -8.22 7.14
C ALA A 111 -3.32 -9.49 7.91
N SER A 112 -2.51 -9.38 8.96
CA SER A 112 -2.12 -10.54 9.79
C SER A 112 -3.29 -11.22 10.50
N THR A 113 -4.36 -10.47 10.76
CA THR A 113 -5.57 -11.00 11.41
C THR A 113 -6.56 -11.60 10.42
N CYS A 114 -6.33 -11.47 9.10
CA CYS A 114 -7.26 -11.94 8.07
C CYS A 114 -7.29 -13.46 7.91
N VAL A 115 -6.40 -14.17 8.60
CA VAL A 115 -6.32 -15.64 8.60
C VAL A 115 -6.21 -16.16 10.03
N ASP A 116 -6.72 -17.37 10.26
CA ASP A 116 -6.67 -18.01 11.59
C ASP A 116 -5.26 -18.56 11.89
N ASP A 117 -4.47 -18.92 10.87
CA ASP A 117 -3.08 -19.37 11.03
C ASP A 117 -2.14 -18.18 11.29
N PRO A 118 -1.50 -18.09 12.47
CA PRO A 118 -0.63 -16.98 12.82
C PRO A 118 0.61 -16.87 11.92
N ARG A 119 1.18 -17.99 11.47
CA ARG A 119 2.38 -17.99 10.62
C ARG A 119 2.06 -17.40 9.26
N LEU A 120 0.93 -17.82 8.68
CA LEU A 120 0.41 -17.24 7.45
C LEU A 120 0.08 -15.77 7.65
N GLY A 121 -0.54 -15.39 8.77
CA GLY A 121 -0.85 -13.99 9.10
C GLY A 121 0.38 -13.08 9.07
N VAL A 122 1.48 -13.49 9.69
CA VAL A 122 2.75 -12.74 9.64
C VAL A 122 3.29 -12.67 8.21
N LEU A 123 3.20 -13.74 7.43
CA LEU A 123 3.63 -13.72 6.03
C LEU A 123 2.75 -12.85 5.13
N LEU A 124 1.46 -12.71 5.42
CA LEU A 124 0.59 -11.75 4.72
C LEU A 124 1.02 -10.31 5.03
N ALA A 125 1.32 -10.01 6.29
CA ALA A 125 1.80 -8.70 6.71
C ALA A 125 3.13 -8.34 6.04
N ILE A 126 4.09 -9.26 6.07
CA ILE A 126 5.39 -9.11 5.40
C ILE A 126 5.22 -9.06 3.87
N GLY A 127 4.28 -9.81 3.31
CA GLY A 127 3.98 -9.84 1.88
C GLY A 127 3.45 -8.52 1.31
N LEU A 128 2.98 -7.59 2.15
CA LEU A 128 2.72 -6.21 1.75
C LEU A 128 4.04 -5.44 1.56
N LEU A 129 5.06 -5.73 2.35
CA LEU A 129 6.30 -4.95 2.36
C LEU A 129 7.38 -5.53 1.43
N LEU A 130 7.30 -6.80 1.09
CA LEU A 130 8.30 -7.47 0.25
C LEU A 130 8.27 -7.19 -1.27
N PRO A 131 7.18 -6.75 -1.93
CA PRO A 131 7.18 -6.55 -3.37
C PRO A 131 8.37 -5.67 -3.81
N PRO A 132 9.23 -6.14 -4.74
CA PRO A 132 10.23 -5.30 -5.36
C PRO A 132 9.49 -4.24 -6.17
N ILE A 133 9.86 -2.98 -6.01
CA ILE A 133 9.31 -1.85 -6.76
C ILE A 133 10.47 -0.92 -7.08
N TYR A 134 10.66 -0.60 -8.36
CA TYR A 134 11.70 0.30 -8.80
C TYR A 134 11.60 1.63 -8.05
N GLY A 135 12.73 2.11 -7.50
CA GLY A 135 12.83 3.34 -6.72
C GLY A 135 12.10 3.32 -5.36
N GLY A 136 11.41 2.23 -4.99
CA GLY A 136 10.72 2.10 -3.70
C GLY A 136 9.60 3.13 -3.47
N GLU A 137 9.05 3.73 -4.53
CA GLU A 137 8.11 4.88 -4.48
C GLU A 137 6.90 4.64 -3.56
N VAL A 138 6.46 3.39 -3.40
CA VAL A 138 5.31 3.02 -2.58
C VAL A 138 5.58 3.17 -1.07
N PHE A 139 6.85 3.11 -0.65
CA PHE A 139 7.21 3.02 0.76
C PHE A 139 7.65 4.36 1.37
N GLY A 140 7.31 4.55 2.64
CA GLY A 140 7.81 5.66 3.45
C GLY A 140 7.24 7.04 3.10
N ASN A 141 6.04 7.10 2.53
CA ASN A 141 5.32 8.36 2.28
C ASN A 141 3.80 8.17 2.36
N VAL A 142 3.05 9.25 2.62
CA VAL A 142 1.60 9.15 2.90
C VAL A 142 0.80 9.05 1.61
N THR A 143 1.15 9.82 0.59
CA THR A 143 0.60 9.76 -0.78
C THR A 143 0.38 8.34 -1.29
N ASN A 144 1.35 7.44 -1.08
CA ASN A 144 1.30 6.09 -1.63
C ASN A 144 0.75 5.04 -0.65
N THR A 145 0.34 5.40 0.57
CA THR A 145 -0.23 4.45 1.55
C THR A 145 -1.48 3.73 1.02
N GLN A 146 -2.23 4.36 0.12
CA GLN A 146 -3.36 3.73 -0.58
C GLN A 146 -2.99 2.41 -1.28
N TRP A 147 -1.77 2.30 -1.83
CA TRP A 147 -1.31 1.08 -2.49
C TRP A 147 -1.13 -0.06 -1.49
N LEU A 148 -0.67 0.21 -0.27
CA LEU A 148 -0.53 -0.80 0.80
C LEU A 148 -1.88 -1.17 1.43
N MET A 149 -2.77 -0.20 1.54
CA MET A 149 -4.10 -0.38 2.12
C MET A 149 -5.03 -1.20 1.21
N ALA A 150 -4.92 -1.06 -0.11
CA ALA A 150 -5.81 -1.69 -1.08
C ALA A 150 -5.79 -3.24 -1.06
N PRO A 151 -4.64 -3.93 -1.07
CA PRO A 151 -4.60 -5.38 -0.88
C PRO A 151 -5.23 -5.80 0.45
N THR A 152 -5.01 -5.02 1.51
CA THR A 152 -5.62 -5.29 2.82
C THR A 152 -7.15 -5.23 2.77
N LEU A 153 -7.75 -4.31 2.00
CA LEU A 153 -9.20 -4.30 1.75
C LEU A 153 -9.69 -5.58 1.07
N ALA A 154 -8.95 -6.10 0.09
CA ALA A 154 -9.27 -7.38 -0.54
C ALA A 154 -9.19 -8.55 0.45
N LEU A 155 -8.18 -8.57 1.32
CA LEU A 155 -8.05 -9.58 2.38
C LEU A 155 -9.21 -9.50 3.40
N LEU A 156 -9.69 -8.30 3.73
CA LEU A 156 -10.83 -8.09 4.61
C LEU A 156 -12.12 -8.70 4.03
N LEU A 157 -12.36 -8.54 2.72
CA LEU A 157 -13.50 -9.16 2.04
C LEU A 157 -13.42 -10.70 2.02
N ALA A 158 -12.22 -11.26 2.12
CA ALA A 158 -12.02 -12.70 2.13
C ALA A 158 -12.07 -13.35 3.52
N SER A 159 -12.04 -12.55 4.59
CA SER A 159 -11.84 -13.03 5.97
C SER A 159 -13.08 -12.87 6.86
N LYS A 160 -13.02 -13.28 8.13
CA LYS A 160 -14.14 -13.17 9.09
C LYS A 160 -14.24 -11.74 9.66
N PRO A 161 -15.41 -11.25 10.12
CA PRO A 161 -15.53 -9.93 10.75
C PRO A 161 -14.66 -9.80 12.02
N ALA A 162 -14.10 -8.61 12.29
CA ALA A 162 -13.33 -8.29 13.51
C ALA A 162 -13.42 -6.77 13.84
N PRO A 163 -13.24 -6.36 15.11
CA PRO A 163 -13.73 -5.06 15.62
C PRO A 163 -12.99 -3.80 15.13
N ASN A 164 -11.77 -3.87 14.60
CA ASN A 164 -11.03 -2.72 14.06
C ASN A 164 -11.13 -2.56 12.52
N ARG A 165 -11.86 -3.45 11.85
CA ARG A 165 -11.88 -3.56 10.39
C ARG A 165 -12.76 -2.53 9.72
N VAL A 166 -13.77 -2.02 10.43
CA VAL A 166 -14.69 -0.99 9.90
C VAL A 166 -13.96 0.34 9.74
N ALA A 167 -13.19 0.76 10.76
CA ALA A 167 -12.40 2.00 10.69
C ALA A 167 -11.35 1.91 9.58
N PHE A 168 -10.64 0.78 9.48
CA PHE A 168 -9.71 0.54 8.38
C PHE A 168 -10.44 0.59 7.03
N ALA A 169 -11.54 -0.15 6.88
CA ALA A 169 -12.33 -0.19 5.66
C ALA A 169 -12.84 1.19 5.23
N ALA A 170 -13.29 2.02 6.16
CA ALA A 170 -13.76 3.37 5.88
C ALA A 170 -12.61 4.27 5.40
N ILE A 171 -11.50 4.32 6.14
CA ILE A 171 -10.36 5.19 5.81
C ILE A 171 -9.68 4.72 4.52
N ALA A 172 -9.32 3.45 4.43
CA ALA A 172 -8.68 2.88 3.24
C ALA A 172 -9.62 2.90 2.03
N GLY A 173 -10.91 2.60 2.20
CA GLY A 173 -11.88 2.61 1.11
C GLY A 173 -12.13 4.00 0.53
N LEU A 174 -11.95 5.06 1.33
CA LEU A 174 -12.04 6.46 0.91
C LEU A 174 -10.66 7.10 0.65
N SER A 175 -9.60 6.28 0.54
CA SER A 175 -8.24 6.73 0.24
C SER A 175 -7.75 6.05 -1.03
N GLY A 176 -8.10 6.64 -2.17
CA GLY A 176 -7.80 6.06 -3.47
C GLY A 176 -9.00 5.39 -4.15
N PRO A 177 -8.84 5.00 -5.43
CA PRO A 177 -9.94 4.47 -6.25
C PRO A 177 -10.23 2.98 -6.01
N PHE A 178 -9.46 2.28 -5.18
CA PHE A 178 -9.45 0.80 -5.15
C PHE A 178 -10.74 0.17 -4.60
N SER A 179 -11.51 0.88 -3.79
CA SER A 179 -12.83 0.42 -3.34
C SER A 179 -13.84 0.32 -4.48
N VAL A 180 -13.68 1.09 -5.56
CA VAL A 180 -14.48 0.97 -6.80
C VAL A 180 -14.24 -0.39 -7.44
N PHE A 181 -12.97 -0.81 -7.56
CA PHE A 181 -12.64 -2.12 -8.12
C PHE A 181 -13.23 -3.25 -7.27
N LEU A 182 -13.23 -3.12 -5.95
CA LEU A 182 -13.77 -4.13 -5.03
C LEU A 182 -15.31 -4.11 -4.89
N LEU A 183 -16.00 -3.14 -5.50
CA LEU A 183 -17.44 -2.93 -5.34
C LEU A 183 -18.28 -4.21 -5.59
N PRO A 184 -18.04 -5.02 -6.65
CA PRO A 184 -18.85 -6.21 -6.89
C PRO A 184 -18.69 -7.27 -5.78
N LEU A 185 -17.47 -7.47 -5.29
CA LEU A 185 -17.19 -8.42 -4.20
C LEU A 185 -17.76 -7.92 -2.87
N ALA A 186 -17.63 -6.62 -2.61
CA ALA A 186 -18.17 -5.98 -1.41
C ALA A 186 -19.70 -6.05 -1.38
N ALA A 187 -20.38 -5.72 -2.48
CA ALA A 187 -21.83 -5.79 -2.60
C ALA A 187 -22.34 -7.23 -2.43
N ALA A 188 -21.76 -8.20 -3.15
CA ALA A 188 -22.13 -9.60 -3.05
C ALA A 188 -22.01 -10.13 -1.61
N ARG A 189 -20.91 -9.79 -0.94
CA ARG A 189 -20.68 -10.20 0.45
C ARG A 189 -21.60 -9.49 1.44
N ALA A 190 -21.81 -8.18 1.29
CA ALA A 190 -22.68 -7.39 2.16
C ALA A 190 -24.12 -7.92 2.10
N ILE A 191 -24.62 -8.24 0.91
CA ILE A 191 -25.97 -8.79 0.72
C ILE A 191 -26.06 -10.23 1.27
N ALA A 192 -25.11 -11.10 0.90
CA ALA A 192 -25.17 -12.51 1.27
C ALA A 192 -24.91 -12.77 2.77
N ARG A 193 -24.09 -11.94 3.42
CA ARG A 193 -23.63 -12.18 4.80
C ARG A 193 -24.01 -11.09 5.80
N LYS A 194 -24.68 -10.01 5.36
CA LYS A 194 -25.00 -8.83 6.20
C LYS A 194 -23.75 -8.30 6.92
N ASP A 195 -22.63 -8.27 6.21
CA ASP A 195 -21.31 -7.95 6.75
C ASP A 195 -21.06 -6.44 6.70
N ILE A 196 -20.93 -5.80 7.86
CA ILE A 196 -20.71 -4.35 7.98
C ILE A 196 -19.40 -3.89 7.32
N VAL A 197 -18.33 -4.69 7.37
CA VAL A 197 -17.06 -4.33 6.73
C VAL A 197 -17.23 -4.31 5.22
N ALA A 198 -17.91 -5.31 4.66
CA ALA A 198 -18.22 -5.35 3.24
C ALA A 198 -19.15 -4.19 2.83
N ALA A 199 -20.16 -3.87 3.65
CA ALA A 199 -21.04 -2.71 3.42
C ALA A 199 -20.26 -1.39 3.45
N THR A 200 -19.31 -1.21 4.37
CA THR A 200 -18.44 -0.03 4.43
C THR A 200 -17.56 0.09 3.19
N ILE A 201 -16.93 -1.00 2.74
CA ILE A 201 -16.12 -1.00 1.51
C ILE A 201 -17.01 -0.68 0.30
N GLY A 202 -18.21 -1.25 0.24
CA GLY A 202 -19.19 -1.00 -0.83
C GLY A 202 -19.64 0.46 -0.87
N ALA A 203 -20.00 1.04 0.27
CA ALA A 203 -20.39 2.44 0.38
C ALA A 203 -19.25 3.38 -0.02
N ALA A 204 -18.02 3.10 0.44
CA ALA A 204 -16.84 3.84 0.03
C ALA A 204 -16.60 3.75 -1.48
N GLY A 205 -16.77 2.56 -2.07
CA GLY A 205 -16.67 2.34 -3.52
C GLY A 205 -17.69 3.15 -4.31
N LEU A 206 -18.94 3.26 -3.84
CA LEU A 206 -19.96 4.10 -4.48
C LEU A 206 -19.61 5.59 -4.40
N ILE A 207 -19.12 6.05 -3.25
CA ILE A 207 -18.68 7.45 -3.06
C ILE A 207 -17.51 7.77 -4.01
N GLN A 208 -16.52 6.88 -4.10
CA GLN A 208 -15.38 7.08 -5.00
C GLN A 208 -15.79 7.01 -6.47
N LEU A 209 -16.72 6.12 -6.83
CA LEU A 209 -17.26 6.04 -8.18
C LEU A 209 -18.00 7.32 -8.57
N ALA A 210 -18.81 7.87 -7.65
CA ALA A 210 -19.48 9.15 -7.87
C ALA A 210 -18.45 10.28 -8.07
N ALA A 211 -17.44 10.37 -7.21
CA ALA A 211 -16.37 11.37 -7.35
C ALA A 211 -15.64 11.26 -8.71
N LEU A 212 -15.32 10.04 -9.14
CA LEU A 212 -14.66 9.78 -10.42
C LEU A 212 -15.54 10.16 -11.61
N SER A 213 -16.85 9.89 -11.54
CA SER A 213 -17.80 10.25 -12.61
C SER A 213 -17.97 11.76 -12.78
N MET A 214 -17.71 12.53 -11.73
CA MET A 214 -17.75 13.99 -11.76
C MET A 214 -16.41 14.61 -12.19
N ALA A 215 -15.33 13.82 -12.21
CA ALA A 215 -14.02 14.29 -12.64
C ALA A 215 -13.95 14.31 -14.17
N ALA A 216 -13.40 15.38 -14.73
CA ALA A 216 -13.10 15.42 -16.15
C ALA A 216 -12.03 14.37 -16.48
N ALA A 217 -12.35 13.47 -17.42
CA ALA A 217 -11.36 12.55 -17.96
C ALA A 217 -10.44 13.31 -18.92
N THR A 218 -9.14 13.36 -18.60
CA THR A 218 -8.13 13.88 -19.52
C THR A 218 -7.29 12.71 -20.01
N PRO A 219 -7.31 12.39 -21.33
CA PRO A 219 -6.42 11.40 -21.90
C PRO A 219 -4.96 11.74 -21.59
N LEU A 220 -4.17 10.75 -21.18
CA LEU A 220 -2.75 10.93 -20.86
C LEU A 220 -1.84 11.00 -22.10
N GLY A 221 -2.42 10.87 -23.30
CA GLY A 221 -1.73 10.98 -24.57
C GLY A 221 -2.72 11.05 -25.72
N GLN A 222 -2.19 11.22 -26.92
CA GLN A 222 -2.94 11.31 -28.17
C GLN A 222 -2.51 10.23 -29.18
N SER A 223 -1.65 9.29 -28.76
CA SER A 223 -1.18 8.20 -29.61
C SER A 223 -2.31 7.23 -29.91
N GLU A 224 -2.22 6.57 -31.06
CA GLU A 224 -3.11 5.46 -31.38
C GLU A 224 -2.94 4.32 -30.35
N PRO A 225 -4.03 3.64 -29.95
CA PRO A 225 -3.92 2.54 -28.99
C PRO A 225 -3.22 1.30 -29.55
N ASP A 226 -2.10 0.92 -28.96
CA ASP A 226 -1.51 -0.41 -29.09
C ASP A 226 -1.81 -1.25 -27.83
N LEU A 227 -2.96 -1.91 -27.85
CA LEU A 227 -3.41 -2.72 -26.71
C LEU A 227 -2.59 -4.00 -26.53
N ALA A 228 -1.97 -4.53 -27.60
CA ALA A 228 -1.21 -5.76 -27.54
C ALA A 228 0.14 -5.52 -26.86
N HIS A 229 0.86 -4.49 -27.29
CA HIS A 229 2.10 -4.03 -26.64
C HIS A 229 1.84 -3.69 -25.18
N LEU A 230 0.85 -2.82 -24.91
CA LEU A 230 0.55 -2.37 -23.56
C LEU A 230 0.14 -3.53 -22.63
N ALA A 231 -0.68 -4.47 -23.10
CA ALA A 231 -1.02 -5.66 -22.31
C ALA A 231 0.20 -6.54 -22.03
N GLY A 232 1.09 -6.72 -23.02
CA GLY A 232 2.35 -7.44 -22.87
C GLY A 232 3.24 -6.82 -21.80
N VAL A 233 3.45 -5.51 -21.87
CA VAL A 233 4.23 -4.73 -20.89
C VAL A 233 3.60 -4.83 -19.50
N VAL A 234 2.28 -4.65 -19.39
CA VAL A 234 1.58 -4.72 -18.11
C VAL A 234 1.73 -6.09 -17.46
N VAL A 235 1.51 -7.17 -18.22
CA VAL A 235 1.71 -8.54 -17.73
C VAL A 235 3.16 -8.73 -17.29
N PHE A 236 4.13 -8.42 -18.15
CA PHE A 236 5.55 -8.62 -17.85
C PHE A 236 5.98 -7.86 -16.58
N ARG A 237 5.55 -6.61 -16.41
CA ARG A 237 5.84 -5.81 -15.22
C ARG A 237 5.11 -6.29 -13.95
N CYS A 238 3.94 -6.94 -14.07
CA CYS A 238 3.31 -7.63 -12.93
C CYS A 238 4.22 -8.75 -12.39
N PHE A 239 4.96 -9.43 -13.26
CA PHE A 239 5.95 -10.47 -12.91
C PHE A 239 7.37 -9.91 -12.77
N VAL A 240 7.51 -8.66 -12.29
CA VAL A 240 8.81 -8.02 -11.98
C VAL A 240 9.77 -8.00 -13.17
N SER A 241 9.23 -7.84 -14.38
CA SER A 241 10.02 -7.70 -15.61
C SER A 241 11.04 -8.85 -15.81
N SER A 242 10.70 -10.06 -15.34
CA SER A 242 11.60 -11.21 -15.34
C SER A 242 10.93 -12.43 -15.98
N PRO A 243 11.52 -13.02 -17.03
CA PRO A 243 11.00 -14.26 -17.63
C PRO A 243 10.92 -15.42 -16.63
N VAL A 244 11.89 -15.50 -15.70
CA VAL A 244 11.90 -16.51 -14.63
C VAL A 244 10.71 -16.31 -13.70
N CYS A 245 10.46 -15.07 -13.26
CA CYS A 245 9.31 -14.76 -12.43
C CYS A 245 7.98 -14.97 -13.17
N LEU A 246 7.93 -14.71 -14.48
CA LEU A 246 6.74 -14.97 -15.29
C LEU A 246 6.39 -16.46 -15.32
N VAL A 247 7.37 -17.32 -15.61
CA VAL A 247 7.16 -18.78 -15.67
C VAL A 247 6.83 -19.35 -14.30
N LEU A 248 7.63 -19.04 -13.27
CA LEU A 248 7.39 -19.52 -11.91
C LEU A 248 6.08 -18.96 -11.33
N GLY A 249 5.78 -17.70 -11.60
CA GLY A 249 4.56 -17.04 -11.16
C GLY A 249 3.31 -17.63 -11.81
N ALA A 250 3.36 -17.93 -13.10
CA ALA A 250 2.28 -18.66 -13.79
C ALA A 250 2.05 -20.04 -13.18
N ALA A 251 3.13 -20.79 -12.88
CA ALA A 251 3.03 -22.08 -12.20
C ALA A 251 2.43 -21.93 -10.79
N VAL A 252 2.85 -20.94 -10.01
CA VAL A 252 2.27 -20.61 -8.69
C VAL A 252 0.78 -20.30 -8.82
N LEU A 253 0.37 -19.47 -9.78
CA LEU A 253 -1.04 -19.11 -9.99
C LEU A 253 -1.89 -20.35 -10.28
N LEU A 254 -1.45 -21.16 -11.25
CA LEU A 254 -2.15 -22.39 -11.63
C LEU A 254 -2.30 -23.33 -10.41
N TYR A 255 -1.19 -23.60 -9.74
CA TYR A 255 -1.16 -24.50 -8.59
C TYR A 255 -2.01 -23.97 -7.43
N ALA A 256 -1.90 -22.67 -7.12
CA ALA A 256 -2.65 -22.05 -6.04
C ALA A 256 -4.17 -22.01 -6.31
N LEU A 257 -4.61 -21.90 -7.57
CA LEU A 257 -6.03 -21.93 -7.92
C LEU A 257 -6.66 -23.33 -7.82
N LEU A 258 -5.88 -24.39 -8.02
CA LEU A 258 -6.34 -25.78 -7.86
C LEU A 258 -6.66 -26.12 -6.39
N TRP A 259 -5.99 -25.48 -5.44
CA TRP A 259 -6.18 -25.75 -4.02
C TRP A 259 -7.37 -24.99 -3.41
N ARG A 260 -8.17 -25.70 -2.62
CA ARG A 260 -9.36 -25.12 -1.93
C ARG A 260 -9.01 -24.29 -0.69
N GLY A 261 -7.97 -24.67 0.06
CA GLY A 261 -7.56 -23.95 1.27
C GLY A 261 -7.11 -22.52 0.94
N HIS A 262 -7.66 -21.53 1.64
CA HIS A 262 -7.43 -20.09 1.41
C HIS A 262 -7.74 -19.61 -0.02
N ARG A 263 -8.51 -20.38 -0.81
CA ARG A 263 -8.81 -20.04 -2.21
C ARG A 263 -9.49 -18.68 -2.34
N TRP A 264 -10.45 -18.38 -1.45
CA TRP A 264 -11.17 -17.11 -1.49
C TRP A 264 -10.27 -15.90 -1.22
N LEU A 265 -9.28 -16.05 -0.31
CA LEU A 265 -8.25 -15.04 -0.06
C LEU A 265 -7.47 -14.71 -1.34
N ARG A 266 -7.02 -15.74 -2.04
CA ARG A 266 -6.30 -15.60 -3.32
C ARG A 266 -7.18 -14.98 -4.39
N LEU A 267 -8.42 -15.45 -4.55
CA LEU A 267 -9.34 -14.93 -5.56
C LEU A 267 -9.66 -13.46 -5.36
N CYS A 268 -9.89 -13.00 -4.12
CA CYS A 268 -10.11 -11.57 -3.86
C CYS A 268 -8.87 -10.72 -4.21
N GLY A 269 -7.67 -11.18 -3.84
CA GLY A 269 -6.41 -10.50 -4.19
C GLY A 269 -6.16 -10.45 -5.70
N LEU A 270 -6.37 -11.58 -6.39
CA LEU A 270 -6.22 -11.69 -7.85
C LEU A 270 -7.26 -10.88 -8.61
N PHE A 271 -8.49 -10.82 -8.11
CA PHE A 271 -9.54 -9.97 -8.68
C PHE A 271 -9.15 -8.49 -8.61
N LEU A 272 -8.66 -8.02 -7.45
CA LEU A 272 -8.17 -6.66 -7.32
C LEU A 272 -6.97 -6.40 -8.25
N ALA A 273 -6.02 -7.33 -8.32
CA ALA A 273 -4.86 -7.22 -9.21
C ALA A 273 -5.27 -7.12 -10.68
N ALA A 274 -6.21 -7.96 -11.14
CA ALA A 274 -6.72 -7.94 -12.50
C ALA A 274 -7.47 -6.63 -12.81
N ALA A 275 -8.29 -6.14 -11.88
CA ALA A 275 -9.00 -4.87 -12.04
C ALA A 275 -8.04 -3.68 -12.11
N VAL A 276 -6.99 -3.66 -11.29
CA VAL A 276 -5.94 -2.63 -11.36
C VAL A 276 -5.17 -2.72 -12.68
N ALA A 277 -4.76 -3.91 -13.10
CA ALA A 277 -4.07 -4.11 -14.38
C ALA A 277 -4.91 -3.65 -15.57
N LEU A 278 -6.21 -3.97 -15.58
CA LEU A 278 -7.14 -3.46 -16.59
C LEU A 278 -7.26 -1.93 -16.52
N GLY A 279 -7.37 -1.36 -15.32
CA GLY A 279 -7.39 0.09 -15.12
C GLY A 279 -6.13 0.78 -15.65
N VAL A 280 -4.95 0.14 -15.53
CA VAL A 280 -3.70 0.63 -16.10
C VAL A 280 -3.75 0.59 -17.63
N VAL A 281 -4.18 -0.52 -18.23
CA VAL A 281 -4.34 -0.62 -19.69
C VAL A 281 -5.28 0.48 -20.20
N LEU A 282 -6.45 0.65 -19.59
CA LEU A 282 -7.41 1.68 -19.99
C LEU A 282 -6.87 3.11 -19.79
N LYS A 283 -6.11 3.34 -18.72
CA LYS A 283 -5.53 4.65 -18.41
C LYS A 283 -4.44 5.05 -19.41
N PHE A 284 -3.62 4.10 -19.85
CA PHE A 284 -2.47 4.33 -20.71
C PHE A 284 -2.69 3.92 -22.17
N MET A 285 -3.91 3.55 -22.57
CA MET A 285 -4.19 3.09 -23.94
C MET A 285 -3.85 4.14 -25.00
N HIS A 286 -3.88 5.43 -24.70
CA HIS A 286 -3.49 6.50 -25.64
C HIS A 286 -2.04 6.99 -25.43
N ALA A 287 -1.26 6.23 -24.66
CA ALA A 287 0.16 6.47 -24.39
C ALA A 287 0.87 5.12 -24.12
N PRO A 288 0.83 4.17 -25.08
CA PRO A 288 1.19 2.77 -24.85
C PRO A 288 2.64 2.57 -24.40
N ASP A 289 3.57 3.43 -24.85
CA ASP A 289 5.01 3.27 -24.59
C ASP A 289 5.46 3.89 -23.25
N VAL A 290 4.58 4.63 -22.54
CA VAL A 290 4.95 5.33 -21.30
C VAL A 290 5.44 4.36 -20.22
N LEU A 291 4.94 3.13 -20.24
CA LEU A 291 5.24 2.10 -19.24
C LEU A 291 6.45 1.22 -19.62
N ASP A 292 7.08 1.45 -20.76
CA ASP A 292 8.26 0.68 -21.19
C ASP A 292 9.46 0.94 -20.28
N ALA A 293 9.60 2.18 -19.82
CA ALA A 293 10.60 2.54 -18.82
C ALA A 293 10.15 2.10 -17.42
N GLU A 294 11.00 1.33 -16.72
CA GLU A 294 10.67 0.79 -15.40
C GLU A 294 10.44 1.85 -14.32
N VAL A 295 11.09 3.01 -14.46
CA VAL A 295 10.90 4.17 -13.58
C VAL A 295 9.49 4.72 -13.63
N ASN A 296 8.80 4.58 -14.77
CA ASN A 296 7.48 5.14 -14.95
C ASN A 296 6.42 4.24 -14.32
N GLY A 297 5.60 4.82 -13.43
CA GLY A 297 4.41 4.16 -12.91
C GLY A 297 4.69 2.90 -12.11
N ALA A 298 5.86 2.74 -11.50
CA ALA A 298 6.26 1.54 -10.78
C ALA A 298 5.22 1.09 -9.72
N ARG A 299 4.57 2.06 -9.05
CA ARG A 299 3.46 1.83 -8.10
C ARG A 299 2.26 1.06 -8.66
N TYR A 300 1.95 1.16 -9.97
CA TYR A 300 0.82 0.44 -10.58
C TYR A 300 0.96 -1.08 -10.53
N PHE A 301 2.19 -1.58 -10.44
CA PHE A 301 2.50 -3.01 -10.42
C PHE A 301 2.60 -3.59 -9.01
N TYR A 302 2.52 -2.75 -7.97
CA TYR A 302 2.60 -3.18 -6.58
C TYR A 302 1.48 -4.16 -6.20
N ILE A 303 0.22 -3.82 -6.48
CA ILE A 303 -0.93 -4.67 -6.10
C ILE A 303 -0.88 -6.05 -6.80
N PRO A 304 -0.62 -6.14 -8.12
CA PRO A 304 -0.38 -7.44 -8.77
C PRO A 304 0.76 -8.25 -8.14
N ARG A 305 1.88 -7.61 -7.82
CA ARG A 305 3.03 -8.25 -7.16
C ARG A 305 2.65 -8.78 -5.76
N VAL A 306 1.88 -8.03 -4.98
CA VAL A 306 1.32 -8.49 -3.69
C VAL A 306 0.39 -9.70 -3.88
N ALA A 307 -0.47 -9.70 -4.90
CA ALA A 307 -1.38 -10.82 -5.16
C ALA A 307 -0.64 -12.10 -5.57
N LEU A 308 0.47 -11.98 -6.31
CA LEU A 308 1.36 -13.10 -6.63
C LEU A 308 2.07 -13.63 -5.38
N LEU A 309 2.62 -12.74 -4.54
CA LEU A 309 3.20 -13.13 -3.25
C LEU A 309 2.17 -13.82 -2.36
N LEU A 310 0.94 -13.31 -2.29
CA LEU A 310 -0.17 -13.93 -1.56
C LEU A 310 -0.40 -15.38 -2.03
N CYS A 311 -0.39 -15.62 -3.34
CA CYS A 311 -0.52 -16.97 -3.87
C CYS A 311 0.66 -17.85 -3.41
N ALA A 312 1.88 -17.37 -3.56
CA ALA A 312 3.08 -18.11 -3.19
C ALA A 312 3.16 -18.43 -1.68
N VAL A 313 2.92 -17.46 -0.80
CA VAL A 313 3.02 -17.67 0.65
C VAL A 313 1.98 -18.65 1.18
N THR A 314 0.79 -18.71 0.57
CA THR A 314 -0.23 -19.70 0.94
C THR A 314 0.14 -21.13 0.55
N LEU A 315 1.10 -21.33 -0.34
CA LEU A 315 1.61 -22.65 -0.73
C LEU A 315 2.73 -23.16 0.20
N LEU A 316 3.41 -22.28 0.94
CA LEU A 316 4.55 -22.63 1.81
C LEU A 316 4.23 -23.65 2.91
N PHE A 317 2.97 -23.76 3.32
CA PHE A 317 2.54 -24.65 4.41
C PHE A 317 1.72 -25.85 3.94
N LYS A 318 1.78 -26.18 2.64
CA LYS A 318 0.88 -27.18 2.06
C LYS A 318 1.49 -28.58 1.97
N ASP A 319 2.30 -28.80 0.96
CA ASP A 319 3.07 -30.03 0.72
C ASP A 319 4.43 -29.63 0.16
N PHE A 320 5.36 -30.58 0.04
CA PHE A 320 6.73 -30.27 -0.37
C PHE A 320 6.81 -29.58 -1.72
N VAL A 321 6.03 -30.03 -2.72
CA VAL A 321 6.06 -29.47 -4.08
C VAL A 321 5.49 -28.07 -4.08
N ALA A 322 4.34 -27.87 -3.41
CA ALA A 322 3.72 -26.56 -3.23
C ALA A 322 4.66 -25.58 -2.52
N ALA A 323 5.29 -26.01 -1.44
CA ALA A 323 6.17 -25.20 -0.63
C ALA A 323 7.46 -24.84 -1.40
N LEU A 324 8.04 -25.80 -2.12
CA LEU A 324 9.20 -25.56 -2.98
C LEU A 324 8.87 -24.55 -4.07
N LEU A 325 7.74 -24.72 -4.78
CA LEU A 325 7.30 -23.81 -5.83
C LEU A 325 7.07 -22.39 -5.29
N GLY A 326 6.37 -22.26 -4.16
CA GLY A 326 6.14 -20.97 -3.50
C GLY A 326 7.45 -20.31 -3.06
N ALA A 327 8.36 -21.07 -2.46
CA ALA A 327 9.65 -20.56 -2.00
C ALA A 327 10.55 -20.12 -3.16
N LEU A 328 10.62 -20.92 -4.24
CA LEU A 328 11.37 -20.57 -5.44
C LEU A 328 10.84 -19.30 -6.09
N PHE A 329 9.53 -19.12 -6.17
CA PHE A 329 8.96 -17.89 -6.71
C PHE A 329 9.24 -16.67 -5.81
N VAL A 330 9.07 -16.79 -4.50
CA VAL A 330 9.41 -15.70 -3.56
C VAL A 330 10.89 -15.34 -3.70
N ALA A 331 11.79 -16.31 -3.74
CA ALA A 331 13.22 -16.06 -3.95
C ALA A 331 13.48 -15.39 -5.30
N ALA A 332 12.96 -15.94 -6.40
CA ALA A 332 13.13 -15.37 -7.74
C ALA A 332 12.65 -13.92 -7.79
N MET A 333 11.51 -13.62 -7.16
CA MET A 333 10.94 -12.27 -7.11
C MET A 333 11.83 -11.30 -6.32
N LEU A 334 12.38 -11.72 -5.18
CA LEU A 334 13.28 -10.89 -4.37
C LEU A 334 14.65 -10.66 -5.04
N PHE A 335 15.14 -11.64 -5.79
CA PHE A 335 16.45 -11.55 -6.46
C PHE A 335 16.39 -11.07 -7.91
N ALA A 336 15.19 -10.85 -8.48
CA ALA A 336 15.02 -10.33 -9.84
C ALA A 336 15.63 -8.91 -9.98
N ASP A 337 15.43 -8.07 -8.98
CA ASP A 337 16.08 -6.77 -8.86
C ASP A 337 16.33 -6.45 -7.38
N PRO A 338 17.54 -6.75 -6.86
CA PRO A 338 17.90 -6.46 -5.47
C PRO A 338 17.86 -4.97 -5.15
N THR A 339 18.07 -4.09 -6.15
CA THR A 339 18.03 -2.63 -5.93
C THR A 339 16.61 -2.14 -5.67
N ALA A 340 15.59 -2.86 -6.18
CA ALA A 340 14.19 -2.59 -5.91
C ALA A 340 13.72 -3.04 -4.52
N LEU A 341 14.57 -3.66 -3.69
CA LEU A 341 14.26 -4.00 -2.30
C LEU A 341 14.53 -2.87 -1.32
N GLN A 342 15.49 -1.97 -1.63
CA GLN A 342 15.82 -0.84 -0.78
C GLN A 342 15.51 0.47 -1.52
N LYS A 343 14.64 1.30 -0.93
CA LYS A 343 14.34 2.64 -1.40
C LYS A 343 15.57 3.52 -1.21
N PRO A 344 16.09 4.17 -2.26
CA PRO A 344 17.14 5.16 -2.11
C PRO A 344 16.66 6.31 -1.22
N ALA A 345 17.53 6.78 -0.32
CA ALA A 345 17.20 7.93 0.52
C ALA A 345 16.99 9.16 -0.39
N PRO A 346 15.87 9.89 -0.25
CA PRO A 346 15.68 11.12 -0.99
C PRO A 346 16.70 12.18 -0.53
N PRO A 347 17.09 13.11 -1.41
CA PRO A 347 17.84 14.30 -1.02
C PRO A 347 17.17 15.03 0.16
N ASP A 348 17.99 15.54 1.09
CA ASP A 348 17.47 16.33 2.20
C ASP A 348 17.01 17.70 1.69
N ALA A 349 15.70 17.95 1.74
CA ALA A 349 15.12 19.21 1.31
C ALA A 349 15.42 20.37 2.28
N ARG A 350 16.03 20.09 3.45
CA ARG A 350 16.29 21.07 4.52
C ARG A 350 15.04 21.90 4.87
N TRP A 351 13.88 21.23 4.84
CA TRP A 351 12.57 21.85 5.03
C TRP A 351 12.54 22.82 6.22
N ARG A 352 13.03 22.33 7.36
CA ARG A 352 13.01 23.08 8.62
C ARG A 352 13.82 24.38 8.55
N ASP A 353 14.95 24.36 7.86
CA ASP A 353 15.84 25.51 7.77
C ASP A 353 15.25 26.57 6.85
N HIS A 354 14.76 26.15 5.67
CA HIS A 354 14.08 27.03 4.73
C HIS A 354 12.79 27.62 5.32
N PHE A 355 12.00 26.81 6.01
CA PHE A 355 10.77 27.27 6.68
C PHE A 355 11.07 28.35 7.74
N ARG A 356 12.10 28.13 8.58
CA ARG A 356 12.52 29.09 9.61
C ARG A 356 13.13 30.36 9.03
N ALA A 357 13.82 30.26 7.90
CA ALA A 357 14.31 31.41 7.16
C ALA A 357 13.20 32.21 6.47
N GLY A 358 11.93 31.77 6.56
CA GLY A 358 10.80 32.45 5.96
C GLY A 358 10.70 32.28 4.45
N ALA A 359 11.26 31.20 3.89
CA ALA A 359 11.15 30.89 2.46
C ALA A 359 9.68 30.75 2.04
N GLN A 360 9.29 31.40 0.94
CA GLN A 360 7.94 31.33 0.39
C GLN A 360 7.69 30.07 -0.45
N LEU A 361 8.75 29.54 -1.04
CA LEU A 361 8.74 28.32 -1.85
C LEU A 361 9.87 27.42 -1.35
N ILE A 362 9.55 26.16 -1.05
CA ILE A 362 10.51 25.16 -0.59
C ILE A 362 10.39 23.95 -1.50
N GLU A 363 11.47 23.59 -2.18
CA GLU A 363 11.53 22.38 -3.00
C GLU A 363 11.41 21.13 -2.12
N THR A 364 10.73 20.11 -2.63
CA THR A 364 10.50 18.84 -1.95
C THR A 364 10.82 17.69 -2.88
N ASN A 365 10.71 16.46 -2.38
CA ASN A 365 10.98 15.27 -3.16
C ASN A 365 9.70 14.73 -3.81
N PRO A 366 9.79 14.00 -4.94
CA PRO A 366 10.96 13.94 -5.82
C PRO A 366 11.22 15.30 -6.50
N PRO A 367 12.37 15.49 -7.18
CA PRO A 367 12.66 16.74 -7.88
C PRO A 367 11.51 17.18 -8.81
N GLY A 368 11.24 18.49 -8.83
CA GLY A 368 10.11 19.08 -9.56
C GLY A 368 8.87 19.35 -8.70
N PHE A 369 8.83 18.86 -7.46
CA PHE A 369 7.81 19.22 -6.49
C PHE A 369 8.31 20.37 -5.59
N ALA A 370 7.43 21.29 -5.25
CA ALA A 370 7.72 22.38 -4.32
C ALA A 370 6.45 22.81 -3.59
N VAL A 371 6.59 23.16 -2.31
CA VAL A 371 5.50 23.67 -1.48
C VAL A 371 5.56 25.18 -1.46
N ARG A 372 4.44 25.83 -1.77
CA ARG A 372 4.25 27.25 -1.48
C ARG A 372 3.79 27.37 -0.03
N VAL A 373 4.63 27.94 0.83
CA VAL A 373 4.35 28.06 2.27
C VAL A 373 3.28 29.13 2.48
N PRO A 374 2.05 28.78 2.90
CA PRO A 374 0.99 29.76 3.09
C PRO A 374 1.30 30.69 4.28
N GLU A 375 0.90 31.96 4.21
CA GLU A 375 1.11 32.92 5.31
C GLU A 375 0.49 32.42 6.62
N ARG A 376 -0.72 31.85 6.56
CA ARG A 376 -1.42 31.26 7.71
C ARG A 376 -0.68 30.11 8.39
N ALA A 377 0.29 29.48 7.72
CA ALA A 377 1.09 28.44 8.32
C ALA A 377 2.26 29.00 9.15
N ARG A 378 2.47 30.32 9.15
CA ARG A 378 3.55 30.99 9.90
C ARG A 378 3.07 31.59 11.22
N ASP A 379 1.78 31.81 11.35
CA ASP A 379 1.09 32.22 12.59
C ASP A 379 0.85 31.00 13.49
#